data_AF-A0A0M9VIR4-F1
#
_entry.id   AF-A0A0M9VIR4-F1
#
_cell.length_a   1.000
_cell.length_b   1.000
_cell.length_c   1.000
_cell.angle_alpha   90.00
_cell.angle_beta   90.00
_cell.angle_gamma   90.00
#
_symmetry.space_group_name_H-M   'P 1'
#
loop_
_entity.id
_entity.type
_entity.pdbx_description
1 polymer ?
#
loop_
_entity_poly.entity_id
_entity_poly.type
_entity_poly.pdbx_seq_one_letter_code
_entity_poly.pdbx_strand_id
1 'polypeptide(L)'
;MFEFTDITFQHKVWLEGFYPDVASNYTEALCSYFDDLDLNEGYDNFVNQGFASAQEAAIVIPFHKMLDNYIGSINKEGLTDIVVLNDPDWHEVVNFGFATWQQLKAHLNNTEEQGFMLQLEDKYL
;
A
#
# COMPACT_ATOMS: atom_id res chain seq x y z
N MET A 1 0.08 -3.12 1.38
CA MET A 1 0.54 -2.54 0.09
C MET A 1 -0.57 -2.48 -0.95
N PHE A 2 -1.32 -3.56 -1.23
CA PHE A 2 -2.40 -3.59 -2.26
C PHE A 2 -3.34 -2.38 -2.20
N GLU A 3 -3.77 -1.98 -1.01
CA GLU A 3 -4.68 -0.84 -0.85
C GLU A 3 -4.11 0.50 -1.37
N PHE A 4 -2.79 0.62 -1.52
CA PHE A 4 -2.12 1.79 -2.10
C PHE A 4 -1.86 1.66 -3.61
N THR A 5 -2.49 0.70 -4.30
CA THR A 5 -2.23 0.47 -5.73
C THR A 5 -3.34 0.95 -6.66
N ASP A 6 -4.51 1.34 -6.13
CA ASP A 6 -5.63 1.75 -6.97
C ASP A 6 -6.52 2.78 -6.29
N ILE A 7 -6.68 3.94 -6.94
CA ILE A 7 -7.46 5.07 -6.42
C ILE A 7 -8.97 4.78 -6.44
N THR A 8 -9.44 3.95 -7.38
CA THR A 8 -10.85 3.59 -7.51
C THR A 8 -11.24 2.64 -6.40
N PHE A 9 -10.38 1.67 -6.07
CA PHE A 9 -10.52 0.79 -4.93
C PHE A 9 -10.62 1.60 -3.63
N GLN A 10 -9.69 2.53 -3.41
CA GLN A 10 -9.74 3.41 -2.23
C GLN A 10 -11.03 4.22 -2.17
N HIS A 11 -11.49 4.81 -3.28
CA HIS A 11 -12.78 5.52 -3.31
C HIS A 11 -13.96 4.63 -2.89
N LYS A 12 -14.04 3.43 -3.46
CA LYS A 12 -15.08 2.43 -3.15
C LYS A 12 -15.06 1.99 -1.69
N VAL A 13 -13.89 1.82 -1.09
CA VAL A 13 -13.75 1.37 0.31
C VAL A 13 -13.96 2.54 1.26
N TRP A 14 -13.18 3.62 1.09
CA TRP A 14 -13.06 4.69 2.08
C TRP A 14 -14.28 5.61 2.13
N LEU A 15 -14.97 5.82 0.99
CA LEU A 15 -16.13 6.71 0.92
C LEU A 15 -17.46 5.98 0.80
N GLU A 16 -17.50 4.88 0.06
CA GLU A 16 -18.76 4.21 -0.29
C GLU A 16 -19.06 2.99 0.57
N GLY A 17 -18.06 2.40 1.24
CA GLY A 17 -18.21 1.13 1.96
C GLY A 17 -18.68 -0.01 1.04
N PHE A 18 -18.28 0.03 -0.23
CA PHE A 18 -18.78 -0.86 -1.29
C PHE A 18 -18.44 -2.33 -1.04
N TYR A 19 -17.29 -2.60 -0.43
CA TYR A 19 -16.84 -3.94 -0.06
C TYR A 19 -17.15 -4.18 1.42
N PRO A 20 -18.24 -4.88 1.78
CA PRO A 20 -18.68 -5.01 3.16
C PRO A 20 -17.72 -5.84 4.03
N ASP A 21 -16.82 -6.59 3.39
CA ASP A 21 -15.76 -7.37 4.01
C ASP A 21 -14.45 -6.58 4.20
N VAL A 22 -14.38 -5.34 3.70
CA VAL A 22 -13.21 -4.47 3.82
C VAL A 22 -13.62 -3.16 4.48
N ALA A 23 -13.24 -2.99 5.74
CA ALA A 23 -13.41 -1.73 6.46
C ALA A 23 -12.05 -1.02 6.53
N SER A 24 -11.90 0.07 5.80
CA SER A 24 -10.67 0.87 5.79
C SER A 24 -10.96 2.32 5.41
N ASN A 25 -9.99 3.19 5.67
CA ASN A 25 -9.94 4.60 5.30
C ASN A 25 -8.45 5.01 5.21
N TYR A 26 -8.15 6.28 4.94
CA TYR A 26 -6.76 6.74 4.87
C TYR A 26 -5.95 6.42 6.12
N THR A 27 -6.51 6.65 7.31
CA THR A 27 -5.81 6.43 8.58
C THR A 27 -5.59 4.93 8.83
N GLU A 28 -6.63 4.12 8.60
CA GLU A 28 -6.54 2.66 8.79
C GLU A 28 -5.54 2.04 7.81
N ALA A 29 -5.56 2.42 6.53
CA ALA A 29 -4.62 1.92 5.54
C ALA A 29 -3.16 2.19 5.95
N LEU A 30 -2.89 3.37 6.51
CA LEU A 30 -1.58 3.72 7.04
C LEU A 30 -1.21 2.92 8.28
N CYS A 31 -2.09 2.82 9.27
CA CYS A 31 -1.85 2.03 10.48
C CYS A 31 -1.63 0.55 10.15
N SER A 32 -2.46 -0.05 9.29
CA SER A 32 -2.28 -1.42 8.84
C SER A 32 -0.97 -1.65 8.09
N TYR A 33 -0.39 -0.62 7.47
CA TYR A 33 0.88 -0.75 6.75
C TYR A 33 2.11 -0.44 7.62
N PHE A 34 2.11 0.64 8.39
CA PHE A 34 3.28 1.05 9.19
C PHE A 34 3.28 0.40 10.57
N ASP A 35 2.14 0.39 11.26
CA ASP A 35 2.06 0.01 12.67
C ASP A 35 1.86 -1.51 12.80
N ASP A 36 0.86 -2.07 12.13
CA ASP A 36 0.54 -3.51 12.25
C ASP A 36 1.62 -4.41 11.67
N LEU A 37 2.33 -3.93 10.64
CA LEU A 37 3.48 -4.63 10.06
C LEU A 37 4.80 -4.23 10.70
N ASP A 38 4.82 -3.32 11.67
CA ASP A 38 6.06 -2.83 12.32
C ASP A 38 7.12 -2.34 11.30
N LEU A 39 6.67 -1.56 10.31
CA LEU A 39 7.50 -1.02 9.23
C LEU A 39 8.00 0.41 9.49
N ASN A 40 7.76 0.97 10.68
CA ASN A 40 8.22 2.32 11.03
C ASN A 40 9.75 2.48 10.93
N GLU A 41 10.52 1.40 11.10
CA GLU A 41 11.98 1.37 10.92
C GLU A 41 12.41 0.78 9.56
N GLY A 42 11.46 0.59 8.63
CA GLY A 42 11.69 0.04 7.30
C GLY A 42 11.70 -1.49 7.24
N TYR A 43 12.39 -2.04 6.23
CA TYR A 43 12.30 -3.47 5.86
C TYR A 43 13.45 -4.35 6.38
N ASP A 44 14.43 -3.78 7.07
CA ASP A 44 15.62 -4.53 7.50
C ASP A 44 15.23 -5.71 8.41
N ASN A 45 14.25 -5.51 9.29
CA ASN A 45 13.75 -6.57 10.17
C ASN A 45 13.09 -7.72 9.39
N PHE A 46 12.29 -7.40 8.36
CA PHE A 46 11.65 -8.39 7.50
C PHE A 46 12.66 -9.24 6.73
N VAL A 47 13.72 -8.61 6.23
CA VAL A 47 14.82 -9.31 5.56
C VAL A 47 15.58 -10.20 6.53
N ASN A 48 15.92 -9.68 7.72
CA ASN A 48 16.67 -10.43 8.73
C ASN A 48 15.89 -11.64 9.29
N GLN A 49 14.56 -11.53 9.38
CA GLN A 49 13.69 -12.63 9.81
C GLN A 49 13.30 -13.59 8.68
N GLY A 50 13.66 -13.28 7.43
CA GLY A 50 13.35 -14.12 6.27
C GLY A 50 11.91 -14.01 5.78
N PHE A 51 11.17 -12.96 6.18
CA PHE A 51 9.83 -12.67 5.65
C PHE A 51 9.87 -12.03 4.26
N ALA A 52 11.00 -11.44 3.88
CA ALA A 52 11.26 -10.94 2.54
C ALA A 52 12.70 -11.21 2.13
N SER A 53 12.94 -11.46 0.86
CA SER A 53 14.28 -11.44 0.30
C SER A 53 14.82 -10.01 0.20
N ALA A 54 16.14 -9.87 0.11
CA ALA A 54 16.77 -8.55 -0.10
C ALA A 54 16.30 -7.89 -1.41
N GLN A 55 15.98 -8.69 -2.44
CA GLN A 55 15.47 -8.20 -3.71
C GLN A 55 14.02 -7.72 -3.60
N GLU A 56 13.16 -8.45 -2.91
CA GLU A 56 11.78 -8.02 -2.63
C GLU A 56 11.77 -6.71 -1.83
N ALA A 57 12.59 -6.64 -0.77
CA ALA A 57 12.73 -5.40 0.00
C ALA A 57 13.25 -4.24 -0.86
N ALA A 58 14.24 -4.48 -1.73
CA ALA A 58 14.76 -3.45 -2.62
C ALA A 58 13.71 -2.91 -3.61
N ILE A 59 12.72 -3.72 -4.00
CA ILE A 59 11.59 -3.30 -4.83
C ILE A 59 10.64 -2.39 -4.03
N VAL A 60 10.36 -2.73 -2.78
CA VAL A 60 9.31 -2.05 -1.98
C VAL A 60 9.83 -0.82 -1.21
N ILE A 61 11.11 -0.79 -0.81
CA ILE A 61 11.71 0.32 -0.05
C ILE A 61 11.49 1.70 -0.70
N PRO A 62 11.64 1.88 -2.04
CA PRO A 62 11.35 3.15 -2.68
C PRO A 62 9.90 3.62 -2.47
N PHE A 63 8.92 2.72 -2.58
CA PHE A 63 7.51 3.02 -2.32
C PHE A 63 7.30 3.41 -0.86
N HIS A 64 7.87 2.61 0.07
CA HIS A 64 7.79 2.88 1.49
C HIS A 64 8.29 4.29 1.84
N LYS A 65 9.44 4.70 1.30
CA LYS A 65 9.99 6.05 1.49
C LYS A 65 9.12 7.14 0.88
N MET A 66 8.53 6.89 -0.29
CA MET A 66 7.64 7.85 -0.93
C MET A 66 6.38 8.07 -0.10
N LEU A 67 5.79 6.99 0.42
CA LEU A 67 4.64 7.04 1.30
C LEU A 67 4.95 7.75 2.61
N ASP A 68 6.07 7.41 3.27
CA ASP A 68 6.53 8.07 4.50
C ASP A 68 6.76 9.58 4.31
N ASN A 69 7.41 9.95 3.21
CA ASN A 69 7.61 11.36 2.86
C ASN A 69 6.29 12.11 2.65
N TYR A 70 5.30 11.51 1.99
CA TYR A 70 3.97 12.09 1.82
C TYR A 70 3.30 12.32 3.18
N ILE A 71 3.35 11.33 4.07
CA ILE A 71 2.76 11.43 5.43
C ILE A 71 3.45 12.53 6.26
N GLY A 72 4.76 12.70 6.08
CA GLY A 72 5.55 13.72 6.75
C GLY A 72 5.35 15.14 6.20
N SER A 73 4.94 15.29 4.93
CA SER A 73 4.79 16.60 4.27
C SER A 73 3.40 17.23 4.46
N ILE A 74 2.37 16.41 4.71
CA ILE A 74 1.00 16.89 4.88
C ILE A 74 0.71 17.38 6.31
N ASN A 75 -0.10 18.42 6.45
CA ASN A 75 -0.64 18.80 7.76
C ASN A 75 -1.76 17.84 8.15
N LYS A 76 -1.50 16.93 9.09
CA LYS A 76 -2.45 15.87 9.50
C LYS A 76 -3.75 16.39 10.12
N GLU A 77 -3.83 17.63 10.57
CA GLU A 77 -5.06 18.18 11.17
C GLU A 77 -6.16 18.37 10.13
N GLY A 78 -7.23 17.58 10.24
CA GLY A 78 -8.44 17.73 9.42
C GLY A 78 -8.37 17.11 8.02
N LEU A 79 -7.38 16.25 7.73
CA LEU A 79 -7.44 15.43 6.52
C LEU A 79 -8.61 14.46 6.61
N THR A 80 -9.47 14.53 5.61
CA THR A 80 -10.57 13.58 5.40
C THR A 80 -10.25 12.73 4.18
N ASP A 81 -10.84 11.53 4.07
CA ASP A 81 -10.59 10.63 2.94
C ASP A 81 -10.85 11.29 1.58
N ILE A 82 -11.88 12.13 1.48
CA ILE A 82 -12.18 12.89 0.25
C ILE A 82 -11.10 13.91 -0.09
N VAL A 83 -10.41 14.48 0.90
CA VAL A 83 -9.28 15.39 0.65
C VAL A 83 -8.07 14.62 0.12
N VAL A 84 -7.73 13.48 0.75
CA VAL A 84 -6.64 12.59 0.29
C VAL A 84 -6.90 12.10 -1.13
N LEU A 85 -8.11 11.61 -1.40
CA LEU A 85 -8.47 11.05 -2.71
C LEU A 85 -8.48 12.09 -3.84
N ASN A 86 -8.51 13.39 -3.53
CA ASN A 86 -8.41 14.46 -4.51
C ASN A 86 -7.02 15.12 -4.56
N ASP A 87 -6.08 14.67 -3.72
CA ASP A 87 -4.72 15.18 -3.67
C ASP A 87 -3.88 14.61 -4.83
N PRO A 88 -3.33 15.46 -5.73
CA PRO A 88 -2.44 15.01 -6.80
C PRO A 88 -1.21 14.27 -6.29
N ASP A 89 -0.63 14.67 -5.15
CA ASP A 89 0.56 14.03 -4.60
C ASP A 89 0.22 12.61 -4.10
N TRP A 90 -1.00 12.41 -3.58
CA TRP A 90 -1.50 11.07 -3.26
C TRP A 90 -1.67 10.21 -4.51
N HIS A 91 -2.14 10.77 -5.62
CA HIS A 91 -2.25 10.04 -6.88
C HIS A 91 -0.88 9.59 -7.39
N GLU A 92 0.17 10.38 -7.18
CA GLU A 92 1.55 9.96 -7.48
C GLU A 92 1.96 8.77 -6.61
N VAL A 93 1.66 8.80 -5.30
CA VAL A 93 1.90 7.67 -4.38
C VAL A 93 1.20 6.41 -4.86
N VAL A 94 -0.08 6.51 -5.24
CA VAL A 94 -0.88 5.37 -5.72
C VAL A 94 -0.33 4.80 -7.02
N ASN A 95 0.04 5.66 -7.98
CA ASN A 95 0.65 5.22 -9.24
C ASN A 95 2.00 4.52 -9.00
N PHE A 96 2.81 5.04 -8.08
CA PHE A 96 4.07 4.40 -7.70
C PHE A 96 3.84 3.07 -6.98
N GLY A 97 2.83 2.99 -6.12
CA GLY A 97 2.39 1.77 -5.46
C GLY A 97 1.97 0.70 -6.47
N PHE A 98 1.18 1.06 -7.49
CA PHE A 98 0.81 0.15 -8.57
C PHE A 98 2.03 -0.39 -9.31
N ALA A 99 2.95 0.48 -9.72
CA ALA A 99 4.18 0.06 -10.41
C ALA A 99 5.02 -0.89 -9.55
N THR A 100 5.17 -0.58 -8.25
CA THR A 100 5.88 -1.40 -7.27
C THR A 100 5.22 -2.76 -7.10
N TRP A 101 3.89 -2.80 -7.02
CA TRP A 101 3.12 -4.04 -6.93
C TRP A 101 3.31 -4.93 -8.15
N GLN A 102 3.26 -4.38 -9.37
CA GLN A 102 3.50 -5.15 -10.59
C GLN A 102 4.95 -5.67 -10.64
N GLN A 103 5.93 -4.86 -10.22
CA GLN A 103 7.32 -5.28 -10.18
C GLN A 103 7.55 -6.40 -9.14
N LEU A 104 6.97 -6.27 -7.95
CA LEU A 104 7.03 -7.30 -6.92
C LEU A 104 6.42 -8.60 -7.44
N LYS A 105 5.19 -8.54 -7.98
CA LYS A 105 4.50 -9.72 -8.55
C LYS A 105 5.35 -10.44 -9.59
N ALA A 106 5.99 -9.71 -10.49
CA ALA A 106 6.86 -10.26 -11.53
C ALA A 106 8.17 -10.86 -10.98
N HIS A 107 8.62 -10.41 -9.80
CA HIS A 107 9.84 -10.89 -9.15
C HIS A 107 9.61 -12.12 -8.27
N LEU A 108 8.42 -12.25 -7.66
CA LEU A 108 8.09 -13.37 -6.79
C LEU A 108 8.27 -14.70 -7.52
N ASN A 109 9.03 -15.62 -6.92
CA ASN A 109 9.15 -16.98 -7.43
C ASN A 109 8.15 -17.94 -6.77
N ASN A 110 7.49 -17.49 -5.69
CA ASN A 110 6.48 -18.25 -4.98
C ASN A 110 5.13 -18.14 -5.71
N THR A 111 4.68 -19.25 -6.28
CA THR A 111 3.40 -19.32 -7.01
C THR A 111 2.18 -19.09 -6.14
N GLU A 112 2.25 -19.38 -4.84
CA GLU A 112 1.15 -19.15 -3.90
C GLU A 112 0.98 -17.65 -3.63
N GLU A 113 2.07 -16.94 -3.38
CA GLU A 113 2.06 -15.48 -3.18
C GLU A 113 1.62 -14.74 -4.45
N GLN A 114 2.14 -15.12 -5.62
CA GLN A 114 1.66 -14.59 -6.90
C GLN A 114 0.17 -14.89 -7.10
N GLY A 115 -0.27 -16.10 -6.78
CA GLY A 115 -1.67 -16.50 -6.86
C GLY A 115 -2.57 -15.65 -5.97
N PHE A 116 -2.12 -15.36 -4.75
CA PHE A 116 -2.84 -14.47 -3.84
C PHE A 116 -2.92 -13.03 -4.36
N MET A 117 -1.82 -12.50 -4.91
CA MET A 117 -1.83 -11.17 -5.54
C MET A 117 -2.84 -11.09 -6.70
N LEU A 118 -2.89 -12.11 -7.56
CA LEU A 118 -3.86 -12.17 -8.67
C LEU A 118 -5.31 -12.28 -8.19
N GLN A 119 -5.57 -13.01 -7.09
CA GLN A 119 -6.90 -13.09 -6.49
C GLN A 119 -7.38 -11.75 -5.94
N LEU A 120 -6.48 -10.97 -5.33
CA LEU A 120 -6.81 -9.62 -4.87
C LEU A 120 -7.16 -8.72 -6.05
N GLU A 121 -6.37 -8.76 -7.13
CA GLU A 121 -6.64 -8.01 -8.35
C GLU A 121 -8.01 -8.40 -8.94
N ASP A 122 -8.29 -9.69 -9.17
CA ASP A 122 -9.56 -10.16 -9.74
C ASP A 122 -10.79 -9.79 -8.88
N LYS A 123 -10.62 -9.77 -7.56
CA LYS A 123 -11.71 -9.48 -6.62
C LYS A 123 -12.04 -7.99 -6.55
N TYR A 124 -11.03 -7.12 -6.63
CA TYR A 124 -11.16 -5.73 -6.20
C TYR A 124 -10.86 -4.68 -7.28
N LEU A 125 -10.16 -5.03 -8.37
CA LEU A 125 -9.80 -4.14 -9.48
C LEU A 125 -10.61 -4.47 -10.74
#